data_AF-A0A931ZHF8-F1
#
_entry.id   AF-A0A931ZHF8-F1
#
_cell.length_a   1.000
_cell.length_b   1.000
_cell.length_c   1.000
_cell.angle_alpha   90.00
_cell.angle_beta   90.00
_cell.angle_gamma   90.00
#
_symmetry.space_group_name_H-M   'P 1'
#
loop_
_entity.id
_entity.type
_entity.pdbx_description
1 polymer ?
#
loop_
_entity_poly.entity_id
_entity_poly.type
_entity_poly.pdbx_seq_one_letter_code
_entity_poly.pdbx_strand_id
1 'polypeptide(L)'
;MMTWEKHRKLLMEDPEFKKIWEETRLEREIAHALIRARIEKKLTQTQLAKKLKTRQSVISRVESGQTTPSLSFLKRLASVLKLSLSVQFK
;
A
#
# COMPACT_ATOMS: atom_id res chain seq x y z
N MET A 1 -10.35 -9.58 26.79
CA MET A 1 -10.29 -9.53 25.30
C MET A 1 -8.94 -8.95 24.90
N MET A 2 -8.19 -9.62 24.04
CA MET A 2 -6.90 -9.10 23.60
C MET A 2 -7.11 -8.05 22.50
N THR A 3 -6.52 -6.86 22.66
CA THR A 3 -6.64 -5.77 21.67
C THR A 3 -5.58 -5.93 20.57
N TRP A 4 -5.84 -5.38 19.38
CA TRP A 4 -4.89 -5.39 18.26
C TRP A 4 -3.53 -4.80 18.65
N GLU A 5 -3.53 -3.69 19.39
CA GLU A 5 -2.30 -3.02 19.84
C GLU A 5 -1.45 -3.92 20.73
N LYS A 6 -2.08 -4.62 21.69
CA LYS A 6 -1.38 -5.55 22.58
C LYS A 6 -0.88 -6.78 21.82
N HIS A 7 -1.70 -7.33 20.91
CA HIS A 7 -1.29 -8.47 20.08
C HIS A 7 -0.12 -8.13 19.15
N ARG A 8 -0.15 -6.96 18.51
CA ARG A 8 0.95 -6.46 17.67
C ARG A 8 2.24 -6.30 18.46
N LYS A 9 2.17 -5.79 19.70
CA LYS A 9 3.36 -5.65 20.55
C LYS A 9 4.03 -7.00 20.80
N LEU A 10 3.25 -8.04 21.10
CA LEU A 10 3.74 -9.40 21.30
C LEU A 10 4.38 -9.97 20.03
N LEU A 11 3.78 -9.77 18.85
CA LEU A 11 4.37 -10.21 17.58
C LEU A 11 5.73 -9.54 17.31
N MET A 12 5.91 -8.29 17.74
CA MET A 12 7.17 -7.57 17.55
C MET A 12 8.28 -8.00 18.53
N GLU A 13 7.97 -8.82 19.53
CA GLU A 13 8.96 -9.45 20.41
C GLU A 13 9.64 -10.64 19.73
N ASP A 14 9.00 -11.26 18.74
CA ASP A 14 9.60 -12.28 17.89
C ASP A 14 10.64 -11.65 16.94
N PRO A 15 11.93 -12.01 17.04
CA PRO A 15 12.98 -11.48 16.18
C PRO A 15 12.78 -11.77 14.69
N GLU A 16 12.21 -12.93 14.34
CA GLU A 16 11.98 -13.32 12.95
C GLU A 16 10.86 -12.48 12.34
N PHE A 17 9.75 -12.33 13.07
CA PHE A 17 8.66 -11.45 12.68
C PHE A 17 9.13 -10.00 12.54
N LYS A 18 9.87 -9.49 13.54
CA LYS A 18 10.40 -8.11 13.52
C LYS A 18 11.32 -7.88 12.33
N LYS A 19 12.18 -8.84 11.98
CA LYS A 19 13.07 -8.75 10.82
C LYS A 19 12.27 -8.63 9.53
N ILE A 20 11.33 -9.55 9.27
CA ILE A 20 10.47 -9.51 8.08
C ILE A 20 9.64 -8.22 8.06
N TRP A 21 9.17 -7.78 9.23
CA TRP A 21 8.44 -6.52 9.36
C TRP A 21 9.29 -5.33 8.92
N GLU A 22 10.54 -5.21 9.35
CA GLU A 22 11.39 -4.10 8.89
C GLU A 22 11.80 -4.24 7.41
N GLU A 23 12.09 -5.45 6.93
CA GLU A 23 12.46 -5.70 5.53
C GLU A 23 11.36 -5.31 4.53
N THR A 24 10.09 -5.54 4.91
CA THR A 24 8.92 -5.23 4.06
C THR A 24 8.30 -3.87 4.34
N ARG A 25 9.01 -2.99 5.06
CA ARG A 25 8.50 -1.70 5.50
C ARG A 25 8.12 -0.79 4.34
N LEU A 26 8.97 -0.71 3.32
CA LEU A 26 8.76 0.18 2.18
C LEU A 26 7.51 -0.22 1.38
N GLU A 27 7.30 -1.51 1.15
CA GLU A 27 6.14 -2.07 0.46
C GLU A 27 4.85 -1.72 1.19
N ARG A 28 4.83 -1.87 2.52
CA ARG A 28 3.67 -1.49 3.33
C ARG A 28 3.40 0.01 3.31
N GLU A 29 4.44 0.84 3.37
CA GLU A 29 4.29 2.30 3.29
C GLU A 29 3.70 2.72 1.94
N ILE A 30 4.17 2.14 0.83
CA ILE A 30 3.62 2.38 -0.51
C ILE A 30 2.16 1.92 -0.59
N ALA A 31 1.86 0.71 -0.11
CA ALA A 31 0.51 0.15 -0.10
C ALA A 31 -0.47 1.03 0.68
N HIS A 32 -0.08 1.49 1.88
CA HIS A 32 -0.88 2.39 2.70
C HIS A 32 -1.11 3.74 2.03
N ALA A 33 -0.10 4.31 1.38
CA ALA A 33 -0.24 5.57 0.64
C ALA A 33 -1.25 5.43 -0.51
N LEU A 34 -1.20 4.32 -1.25
CA LEU A 34 -2.16 3.99 -2.30
C LEU A 34 -3.59 3.85 -1.77
N ILE A 35 -3.79 3.08 -0.70
CA ILE A 35 -5.10 2.89 -0.08
C ILE A 35 -5.68 4.24 0.35
N ARG A 36 -4.86 5.06 1.01
CA ARG A 36 -5.27 6.39 1.48
C ARG A 36 -5.70 7.27 0.31
N ALA A 37 -4.88 7.38 -0.73
CA ALA A 37 -5.20 8.16 -1.93
C ALA A 37 -6.50 7.67 -2.60
N ARG A 38 -6.74 6.35 -2.63
CA ARG A 38 -7.98 5.78 -3.18
C ARG A 38 -9.20 6.17 -2.35
N ILE A 39 -9.11 6.05 -1.02
CA ILE A 39 -10.19 6.35 -0.08
C ILE A 39 -10.53 7.85 -0.10
N GLU A 40 -9.53 8.73 -0.11
CA GLU A 40 -9.72 10.18 -0.20
C GLU A 40 -10.47 10.58 -1.48
N LYS A 41 -10.23 9.86 -2.57
CA LYS A 41 -10.94 10.04 -3.85
C LYS A 41 -12.29 9.31 -3.90
N LYS A 42 -12.69 8.66 -2.80
CA LYS A 42 -13.95 7.89 -2.64
C LYS A 42 -14.14 6.81 -3.70
N LEU A 43 -13.04 6.11 -4.05
CA LEU A 43 -13.05 5.07 -5.07
C LEU A 43 -13.03 3.66 -4.45
N THR A 44 -13.78 2.74 -5.03
CA THR A 44 -13.57 1.31 -4.81
C THR A 44 -12.33 0.82 -5.57
N GLN A 45 -11.77 -0.33 -5.19
CA GLN A 45 -10.65 -0.93 -5.93
C GLN A 45 -11.01 -1.18 -7.41
N THR A 46 -12.24 -1.61 -7.69
CA THR A 46 -12.75 -1.80 -9.06
C THR A 46 -12.83 -0.49 -9.84
N GLN A 47 -13.28 0.60 -9.21
CA GLN A 47 -13.35 1.90 -9.87
C GLN A 47 -11.96 2.46 -10.17
N LEU A 48 -11.01 2.33 -9.23
CA LEU A 48 -9.62 2.71 -9.46
C LEU A 48 -9.01 1.89 -10.61
N ALA A 49 -9.24 0.57 -10.62
CA ALA A 49 -8.76 -0.32 -11.67
C ALA A 49 -9.28 0.10 -13.06
N LYS A 50 -10.58 0.43 -13.16
CA LYS A 50 -11.18 0.95 -14.41
C LYS A 50 -10.49 2.22 -14.88
N LYS A 51 -10.28 3.20 -13.99
CA LYS A 51 -9.59 4.45 -14.34
C LYS A 51 -8.14 4.23 -14.76
N LEU A 52 -7.46 3.25 -14.14
CA LEU A 52 -6.09 2.88 -14.48
C LEU A 52 -6.01 1.94 -15.69
N LYS A 53 -7.13 1.50 -16.28
CA LYS A 53 -7.14 0.47 -17.34
C LYS A 53 -6.36 -0.79 -16.92
N THR A 54 -6.67 -1.31 -15.72
CA THR A 54 -6.11 -2.54 -15.16
C THR A 54 -7.20 -3.39 -14.50
N ARG A 55 -6.84 -4.55 -13.97
CA ARG A 55 -7.76 -5.46 -13.25
C ARG A 55 -7.85 -5.10 -11.77
N GLN A 56 -9.01 -5.30 -11.15
CA GLN A 56 -9.17 -5.08 -9.71
C GLN A 56 -8.20 -5.93 -8.88
N SER A 57 -7.89 -7.16 -9.32
CA SER A 57 -6.91 -8.03 -8.66
C SER A 57 -5.49 -7.43 -8.63
N VAL A 58 -5.13 -6.61 -9.61
CA VAL A 58 -3.85 -5.87 -9.61
C VAL A 58 -3.84 -4.82 -8.52
N ILE A 59 -4.94 -4.06 -8.37
CA ILE A 59 -5.08 -3.07 -7.29
C ILE A 59 -5.04 -3.77 -5.92
N SER A 60 -5.75 -4.89 -5.78
CA SER A 60 -5.76 -5.68 -4.54
C SER A 60 -4.36 -6.13 -4.13
N ARG A 61 -3.55 -6.68 -5.05
CA ARG A 61 -2.18 -7.12 -4.76
C ARG A 61 -1.24 -5.97 -4.36
N VAL A 62 -1.41 -4.79 -4.97
CA VAL A 62 -0.63 -3.61 -4.61
C VAL A 62 -1.05 -3.09 -3.23
N GLU A 63 -2.35 -3.02 -2.95
CA GLU A 63 -2.86 -2.55 -1.66
C GLU A 63 -2.58 -3.53 -0.51
N SER A 64 -2.43 -4.83 -0.79
CA SER A 64 -2.05 -5.83 0.22
C SER A 64 -0.54 -5.95 0.43
N GLY A 65 0.28 -5.22 -0.32
CA GLY A 65 1.74 -5.31 -0.25
C GLY A 65 2.32 -6.62 -0.81
N GLN A 66 1.53 -7.45 -1.49
CA GLN A 66 2.01 -8.68 -2.15
C GLN A 66 2.90 -8.41 -3.36
N THR A 67 2.86 -7.19 -3.90
CA THR A 67 3.69 -6.79 -5.04
C THR A 67 4.04 -5.32 -4.95
N THR A 68 5.33 -5.03 -5.04
CA THR A 68 5.83 -3.66 -5.16
C THR A 68 5.44 -3.09 -6.53
N PRO A 69 4.63 -2.01 -6.60
CA PRO A 69 4.26 -1.42 -7.87
C PRO A 69 5.47 -0.75 -8.53
N SER A 70 5.53 -0.82 -9.86
CA SER A 70 6.58 -0.13 -10.61
C SER A 70 6.42 1.40 -10.53
N LEU A 71 7.51 2.14 -10.72
CA LEU A 71 7.44 3.60 -10.80
C LEU A 71 6.51 4.09 -11.92
N SER A 72 6.44 3.36 -13.03
CA SER A 72 5.51 3.67 -14.14
C SER A 72 4.04 3.52 -13.72
N PHE A 73 3.73 2.52 -12.88
CA PHE A 73 2.40 2.37 -12.30
C PHE A 73 2.07 3.53 -11.36
N LEU A 74 3.01 3.90 -10.48
CA LEU A 74 2.84 5.02 -9.56
C LEU A 74 2.61 6.35 -10.29
N LYS A 75 3.35 6.62 -11.37
CA LYS A 75 3.14 7.81 -12.22
C LYS A 75 1.74 7.84 -12.85
N ARG A 76 1.27 6.71 -13.38
CA ARG A 76 -0.09 6.60 -13.94
C ARG A 76 -1.17 6.81 -12.89
N LEU A 77 -0.98 6.24 -11.69
CA LEU A 77 -1.88 6.44 -10.56
C LEU A 77 -1.96 7.91 -10.16
N ALA A 78 -0.83 8.58 -10.01
CA ALA A 78 -0.78 10.00 -9.68
C ALA A 78 -1.53 10.84 -10.74
N SER A 79 -1.31 10.57 -12.02
CA SER A 79 -2.02 11.25 -13.12
C SER A 79 -3.55 11.03 -13.05
N VAL A 80 -4.00 9.79 -12.89
CA VAL A 80 -5.43 9.44 -12.84
C VAL A 80 -6.14 10.05 -11.62
N LEU A 81 -5.44 10.14 -10.49
CA LEU A 81 -5.99 10.71 -9.25
C LEU A 81 -5.77 12.22 -9.13
N LYS A 82 -5.09 12.85 -10.10
CA LYS A 82 -4.66 14.27 -10.05
C LYS A 82 -3.87 14.57 -8.78
N LEU A 83 -2.84 13.77 -8.53
CA LEU A 83 -1.90 13.89 -7.42
C LEU A 83 -0.47 14.10 -7.96
N SER A 84 0.43 14.59 -7.11
CA SER A 84 1.86 14.63 -7.38
C SER A 84 2.56 13.42 -6.75
N LEU A 85 3.53 12.85 -7.47
CA LEU A 85 4.42 11.80 -6.94
C LEU A 85 5.73 12.46 -6.52
N SER A 86 6.13 12.30 -5.26
CA SER A 86 7.41 12.78 -4.72
C SER A 86 8.18 11.61 -4.11
N VAL A 87 9.49 11.56 -4.35
CA VAL A 87 10.41 10.58 -3.76
C VAL A 87 11.50 11.35 -3.04
N GLN A 88 11.71 11.01 -1.77
CA GLN A 88 12.70 11.64 -0.91
C GLN A 88 13.51 10.55 -0.22
N PHE A 89 14.84 10.70 -0.22
CA PHE A 89 15.73 9.93 0.63
C PHE A 89 15.80 10.62 1.99
N LYS A 90 15.69 9.86 3.07
CA LYS A 90 15.78 10.34 4.45
C LYS A 90 16.98 9.71 5.13
#